data_AF-A0A6M4GTY2-F1
#
_entry.id   AF-A0A6M4GTY2-F1
#
_cell.length_a   1.000
_cell.length_b   1.000
_cell.length_c   1.000
_cell.angle_alpha   90.00
_cell.angle_beta   90.00
_cell.angle_gamma   90.00
#
_symmetry.space_group_name_H-M   'P 1'
#
loop_
_entity.id
_entity.type
_entity.pdbx_description
1 polymer ?
#
loop_
_entity_poly.entity_id
_entity_poly.type
_entity_poly.pdbx_seq_one_letter_code
_entity_poly.pdbx_strand_id
1 'polypeptide(L)'
;MEFCLAYVPARAELYRLNPSAWFVLRMCDGLTEPELAQAYHGALEPVLSLEDCRREVRGGLESLLGMGIIEKVHAVPRTAKVTKRK
;
A
#
# COMPACT_ATOMS: atom_id res chain seq x y z
N MET A 1 2.14 22.37 -9.01
CA MET A 1 1.55 21.41 -8.04
C MET A 1 1.67 20.04 -8.65
N GLU A 2 2.39 19.14 -7.99
CA GLU A 2 2.58 17.77 -8.46
C GLU A 2 1.47 16.88 -7.89
N PHE A 3 0.90 16.03 -8.73
CA PHE A 3 -0.17 15.11 -8.35
C PHE A 3 0.21 13.69 -8.74
N CYS A 4 -0.14 12.74 -7.89
CA CYS A 4 -0.07 11.33 -8.22
C CYS A 4 -1.41 10.92 -8.84
N LEU A 5 -1.36 10.25 -9.99
CA LEU A 5 -2.54 9.77 -10.71
C LEU A 5 -2.52 8.25 -10.76
N ALA A 6 -3.66 7.62 -10.45
CA ALA A 6 -3.88 6.19 -10.57
C ALA A 6 -5.02 5.94 -11.55
N TYR A 7 -4.72 5.22 -12.65
CA TYR A 7 -5.73 4.79 -13.61
C TYR A 7 -6.20 3.38 -13.23
N VAL A 8 -7.51 3.17 -13.20
CA VAL A 8 -8.16 1.88 -12.89
C VAL A 8 -8.78 1.32 -14.19
N PRO A 9 -8.10 0.40 -14.89
CA PRO A 9 -8.54 -0.06 -16.21
C PRO A 9 -9.91 -0.73 -16.22
N ALA A 10 -10.26 -1.44 -15.14
CA ALA A 10 -11.53 -2.14 -15.01
C ALA A 10 -12.76 -1.21 -15.07
N ARG A 11 -12.58 0.08 -14.76
CA ARG A 11 -13.64 1.11 -14.77
C ARG A 11 -13.37 2.28 -15.71
N ALA A 12 -12.19 2.30 -16.34
CA ALA A 12 -11.70 3.43 -17.13
C ALA A 12 -11.69 4.78 -16.37
N GLU A 13 -11.42 4.73 -15.07
CA GLU A 13 -11.42 5.89 -14.18
C GLU A 13 -10.00 6.34 -13.82
N LEU A 14 -9.83 7.65 -13.63
CA LEU A 14 -8.56 8.27 -13.21
C LEU A 14 -8.74 8.94 -11.86
N TYR A 15 -7.98 8.50 -10.87
CA TYR A 15 -8.02 9.01 -9.51
C TYR A 15 -6.80 9.88 -9.22
N ARG A 16 -7.03 11.02 -8.55
CA ARG A 16 -5.97 11.82 -7.97
C ARG A 16 -5.71 11.37 -6.54
N LEU A 17 -4.48 10.98 -6.27
CA LEU A 17 -4.02 10.55 -4.95
C LEU A 17 -3.22 11.65 -4.27
N ASN A 18 -3.44 11.80 -2.96
CA ASN A 18 -2.53 12.58 -2.13
C ASN A 18 -1.21 11.80 -1.91
N PRO A 19 -0.11 12.45 -1.49
CA PRO A 19 1.18 11.78 -1.31
C PRO A 19 1.14 10.58 -0.38
N SER A 20 0.40 10.65 0.73
CA SER A 20 0.28 9.54 1.69
C SER A 20 -0.40 8.32 1.07
N ALA A 21 -1.52 8.50 0.36
CA ALA A 21 -2.22 7.42 -0.33
C ALA A 21 -1.38 6.81 -1.45
N TRP A 22 -0.63 7.64 -2.19
CA TRP A 22 0.35 7.14 -3.16
C TRP A 22 1.43 6.30 -2.48
N PHE A 23 1.94 6.77 -1.34
CA PHE A 23 2.98 6.04 -0.62
C PHE A 23 2.49 4.69 -0.08
N VAL A 24 1.27 4.64 0.48
CA VAL A 24 0.61 3.38 0.87
C VAL A 24 0.47 2.42 -0.32
N LEU A 25 -0.01 2.92 -1.47
CA LEU A 25 -0.13 2.12 -2.69
C LEU A 25 1.21 1.50 -3.12
N ARG A 26 2.30 2.27 -3.06
CA ARG A 26 3.64 1.81 -3.45
C ARG A 26 4.19 0.67 -2.59
N MET A 27 3.67 0.49 -1.37
CA MET A 27 4.08 -0.58 -0.47
C MET A 27 3.15 -1.80 -0.50
N CYS A 28 2.01 -1.72 -1.18
CA CYS A 28 1.04 -2.82 -1.28
C CYS A 28 1.58 -3.94 -2.18
N ASP A 29 2.51 -4.76 -1.65
CA ASP A 29 3.09 -5.94 -2.31
C ASP A 29 2.90 -7.19 -1.43
N GLY A 30 1.65 -7.56 -1.19
CA GLY A 30 1.31 -8.76 -0.40
C GLY A 30 1.63 -8.67 1.10
N LEU A 31 1.95 -7.47 1.60
CA LEU A 31 2.14 -7.20 3.02
C LEU A 31 0.81 -7.16 3.77
N THR A 32 0.84 -7.59 5.02
CA THR A 32 -0.28 -7.41 5.96
C THR A 32 -0.37 -5.96 6.45
N GLU A 33 -1.54 -5.53 6.94
CA GLU A 33 -1.72 -4.17 7.47
C GLU A 33 -0.70 -3.82 8.58
N PRO A 34 -0.38 -4.70 9.55
CA PRO A 34 0.66 -4.44 10.54
C PRO A 34 2.06 -4.26 9.93
N GLU A 35 2.42 -5.04 8.91
CA GLU A 35 3.71 -4.93 8.21
C GLU A 35 3.79 -3.62 7.42
N LEU A 36 2.69 -3.23 6.76
CA LEU A 36 2.59 -1.94 6.07
C LEU A 36 2.76 -0.76 7.04
N ALA A 37 2.13 -0.81 8.21
CA ALA A 37 2.26 0.24 9.21
C ALA A 37 3.70 0.40 9.73
N GLN A 38 4.41 -0.72 9.92
CA GLN A 38 5.83 -0.69 10.30
C GLN A 38 6.71 -0.15 9.17
N ALA A 39 6.48 -0.58 7.93
CA ALA A 39 7.22 -0.07 6.77
C ALA A 39 6.99 1.43 6.55
N TYR A 40 5.74 1.89 6.68
CA TYR A 40 5.37 3.30 6.59
C TYR A 40 6.09 4.12 7.66
N HIS A 41 6.06 3.66 8.92
CA HIS A 41 6.76 4.31 10.03
C HIS A 41 8.27 4.39 9.77
N GLY A 42 8.91 3.28 9.42
CA GLY A 42 10.35 3.26 9.14
C GLY A 42 10.79 4.17 7.99
N ALA A 43 9.90 4.48 7.06
CA ALA A 43 10.18 5.41 5.96
C ALA A 43 9.94 6.89 6.32
N LEU A 44 9.16 7.17 7.38
CA LEU A 44 8.81 8.53 7.80
C LEU A 44 9.45 8.94 9.13
N GLU A 45 10.18 8.06 9.82
CA GLU A 45 10.85 8.40 11.07
C GLU A 45 11.77 9.63 10.91
N PRO A 46 11.75 10.61 11.85
CA PRO A 46 10.99 10.67 13.11
C PRO A 46 9.68 11.50 13.04
N VAL A 47 9.05 11.64 11.87
CA VAL A 47 7.96 12.63 11.63
C VAL A 47 6.64 12.26 12.31
N LEU A 48 6.31 10.97 12.44
CA LEU A 48 5.03 10.50 12.97
C LEU A 48 5.22 9.37 14.00
N SER A 49 4.31 9.27 14.96
CA SER A 49 4.25 8.13 15.87
C SER A 49 3.76 6.87 15.14
N LEU A 50 4.10 5.69 15.65
CA LEU A 50 3.60 4.42 15.08
C LEU A 50 2.07 4.34 15.08
N GLU A 51 1.41 4.95 16.07
CA GLU A 51 -0.06 4.98 16.14
C GLU A 51 -0.66 5.85 15.03
N ASP A 52 -0.08 7.02 14.77
CA ASP A 52 -0.50 7.89 13.68
C ASP A 52 -0.25 7.22 12.32
N CYS A 53 0.90 6.57 12.15
CA CYS A 53 1.20 5.77 10.96
C CYS A 53 0.18 4.65 10.74
N ARG A 54 -0.25 3.94 11.79
CA ARG A 54 -1.31 2.93 11.69
C ARG A 54 -2.63 3.54 11.23
N ARG A 55 -3.00 4.71 11.74
CA ARG A 55 -4.24 5.42 11.35
C ARG A 55 -4.18 5.87 9.90
N GLU A 56 -3.06 6.44 9.44
CA GLU A 56 -2.87 6.85 8.05
C GLU A 56 -2.88 5.67 7.08
N VAL A 57 -2.17 4.59 7.41
CA VAL A 57 -2.17 3.37 6.59
C VAL A 57 -3.58 2.79 6.48
N ARG A 58 -4.32 2.69 7.60
CA ARG A 58 -5.71 2.21 7.57
C ARG A 58 -6.61 3.06 6.68
N GLY A 59 -6.61 4.38 6.87
CA GLY A 59 -7.43 5.29 6.06
C GLY A 59 -7.04 5.28 4.58
N GLY A 60 -5.73 5.16 4.29
CA GLY A 60 -5.21 4.98 2.93
C GLY A 60 -5.68 3.69 2.28
N LEU A 61 -5.59 2.56 2.99
CA LEU A 61 -6.07 1.26 2.51
C LEU A 61 -7.58 1.26 2.26
N GLU A 62 -8.38 1.77 3.20
CA GLU A 62 -9.83 1.88 3.04
C GLU A 62 -10.20 2.71 1.80
N SER A 63 -9.51 3.83 1.59
CA SER A 63 -9.73 4.69 0.43
C SER A 63 -9.35 4.00 -0.88
N LEU A 64 -8.16 3.39 -0.94
CA LEU A 64 -7.66 2.69 -2.13
C LEU A 64 -8.52 1.47 -2.49
N LEU A 65 -9.02 0.73 -1.48
CA LEU A 65 -9.97 -0.36 -1.66
C LEU A 65 -11.32 0.16 -2.16
N GLY A 66 -11.84 1.24 -1.58
CA GLY A 66 -13.09 1.87 -2.01
C GLY A 66 -13.06 2.37 -3.45
N MET A 67 -11.90 2.87 -3.91
CA MET A 67 -11.66 3.27 -5.30
C MET A 67 -11.40 2.09 -6.25
N GLY A 68 -11.20 0.87 -5.73
CA GLY A 68 -10.84 -0.30 -6.52
C GLY A 68 -9.44 -0.21 -7.14
N ILE A 69 -8.54 0.59 -6.55
CA ILE A 69 -7.14 0.71 -7.00
C ILE A 69 -6.30 -0.47 -6.50
N ILE A 70 -6.64 -1.01 -5.33
CA ILE A 70 -6.06 -2.22 -4.75
C ILE A 70 -7.16 -3.21 -4.40
N GLU A 71 -6.76 -4.47 -4.20
CA GLU A 71 -7.63 -5.54 -3.72
C GLU A 71 -6.97 -6.31 -2.57
N LYS A 72 -7.79 -6.93 -1.71
CA LYS A 72 -7.30 -7.87 -0.70
C LYS A 72 -7.10 -9.23 -1.35
N VAL A 73 -5.85 -9.69 -1.38
CA VAL A 73 -5.53 -11.05 -1.80
C VAL A 73 -5.50 -11.98 -0.58
N HIS A 74 -6.03 -13.19 -0.72
CA HIS A 74 -5.81 -14.21 0.30
C HIS A 74 -4.34 -14.63 0.29
N ALA A 75 -3.75 -14.74 1.47
CA ALA A 75 -2.36 -15.16 1.61
C ALA A 75 -2.17 -16.55 1.00
N VAL A 76 -1.60 -16.62 -0.20
CA VAL A 76 -1.01 -17.85 -0.71
C VAL A 76 0.31 -18.01 0.04
N PRO A 77 0.58 -19.17 0.69
CA PRO A 77 1.86 -19.39 1.33
C PRO A 77 2.95 -19.13 0.30
N ARG A 78 3.87 -18.19 0.57
CA ARG A 78 5.09 -18.01 -0.23
C ARG A 78 5.84 -19.33 -0.20
N THR A 79 5.62 -20.21 -1.18
CA THR A 79 6.50 -21.35 -1.40
C THR A 79 7.87 -20.77 -1.66
N ALA A 80 8.79 -20.98 -0.71
CA ALA A 80 10.18 -20.60 -0.82
C ALA A 80 10.67 -21.05 -2.21
N LYS A 81 11.12 -20.10 -3.03
CA LYS A 81 11.73 -20.41 -4.33
C LYS A 81 12.88 -21.38 -4.06
N VAL A 82 12.70 -22.64 -4.47
CA VAL A 82 13.75 -23.65 -4.46
C VAL A 82 14.91 -23.12 -5.31
N THR A 83 16.02 -22.87 -4.64
CA THR A 83 17.32 -22.57 -5.24
C THR A 83 17.72 -23.74 -6.14
N LYS A 84 17.48 -23.66 -7.45
CA LYS A 84 18.19 -24.50 -8.42
C LYS A 84 19.47 -23.79 -8.83
N ARG A 85 20.56 -24.10 -8.10
CA ARG A 85 21.90 -24.05 -8.68
C ARG A 85 22.01 -25.21 -9.66
N LYS A 86 22.29 -24.91 -10.92
CA LYS A 86 23.02 -25.78 -11.84
C LYS A 86 23.92 -24.90 -12.69
#